data_AF-A0A9X1NF93-F1
#
_entry.id   AF-A0A9X1NF93-F1
#
_cell.length_a   1.000
_cell.length_b   1.000
_cell.length_c   1.000
_cell.angle_alpha   90.00
_cell.angle_beta   90.00
_cell.angle_gamma   90.00
#
_symmetry.space_group_name_H-M   'P 1'
#
loop_
_entity.id
_entity.type
_entity.pdbx_description
1 polymer ?
#
loop_
_entity_poly.entity_id
_entity_poly.type
_entity_poly.pdbx_seq_one_letter_code
_entity_poly.pdbx_strand_id
1 'polypeptide(L)'
;MKKVLITLLVVGVLGVALLAGGGFFLWKLFKDNTVSEATYAAIKVGDTTDAVTAQLPEGMEFTENEVYGADNTEREPSPKGATCDHYLSSDVSNESGTLYYRFCFSDGALVEKSSIVGA
;
A
#
# COMPACT_ATOMS: atom_id res chain seq x y z
N MET A 1 18.19 -32.68 -35.06
CA MET A 1 18.36 -32.78 -33.59
C MET A 1 18.92 -31.49 -32.97
N LYS A 2 20.13 -31.03 -33.32
CA LYS A 2 20.73 -29.79 -32.74
C LYS A 2 19.85 -28.54 -32.86
N LYS A 3 19.22 -28.30 -34.02
CA LYS A 3 18.34 -27.15 -34.24
C LYS A 3 17.08 -27.16 -33.34
N VAL A 4 16.50 -28.35 -33.12
CA VAL A 4 15.30 -28.52 -32.26
C VAL A 4 15.64 -28.27 -30.79
N LEU A 5 16.83 -28.71 -30.34
CA LEU A 5 17.31 -28.46 -28.99
C LEU A 5 17.55 -26.97 -28.72
N ILE A 6 18.09 -26.25 -29.70
CA ILE A 6 18.31 -24.80 -29.61
C ILE A 6 16.98 -24.04 -29.55
N THR A 7 16.00 -24.41 -30.39
CA THR A 7 14.67 -23.77 -30.37
C THR A 7 13.97 -23.97 -29.02
N LEU A 8 14.01 -25.17 -28.44
CA LEU A 8 13.42 -25.45 -27.13
C LEU A 8 14.08 -24.66 -26.00
N LEU A 9 15.42 -24.52 -26.04
CA LEU A 9 16.16 -23.71 -25.05
C LEU A 9 15.80 -22.23 -25.17
N VAL A 10 15.74 -21.69 -26.39
CA VAL A 10 15.39 -20.27 -26.62
C VAL A 10 13.96 -19.98 -26.14
N VAL A 11 12.98 -20.84 -26.46
CA VAL A 11 11.60 -20.70 -26.00
C VAL A 11 11.50 -20.84 -24.48
N GLY A 12 12.23 -21.79 -23.88
CA GLY A 12 12.28 -21.97 -22.44
C GLY A 12 12.84 -20.75 -21.70
N VAL A 13 13.96 -20.19 -22.18
CA VAL A 13 14.58 -18.99 -21.60
C VAL A 13 13.69 -17.76 -21.76
N LEU A 14 13.06 -17.57 -22.93
CA LEU A 14 12.10 -16.49 -23.17
C LEU A 14 10.87 -16.62 -22.26
N GLY A 15 10.35 -17.84 -22.07
CA GLY A 15 9.24 -18.10 -21.16
C GLY A 15 9.58 -17.73 -19.72
N VAL A 16 10.75 -18.13 -19.21
CA VAL A 16 11.20 -17.80 -17.85
C VAL A 16 11.44 -16.30 -17.70
N ALA A 17 12.03 -15.64 -18.71
CA ALA A 17 12.27 -14.20 -18.69
C ALA A 17 10.96 -13.39 -18.67
N LEU A 18 9.93 -13.83 -19.42
CA LEU A 18 8.61 -13.20 -19.42
C LEU A 18 7.87 -13.39 -18.09
N LEU A 19 7.94 -14.57 -17.49
CA LEU A 19 7.33 -14.84 -16.18
C LEU A 19 8.03 -14.04 -15.06
N ALA A 20 9.36 -13.98 -15.09
CA ALA A 20 10.13 -13.17 -14.14
C ALA A 20 9.87 -11.67 -14.32
N GLY A 21 9.82 -11.19 -15.56
CA GLY A 21 9.53 -9.78 -15.87
C GLY A 21 8.11 -9.38 -15.50
N GLY A 22 7.11 -10.21 -15.84
CA GLY A 22 5.72 -9.98 -15.48
C GLY A 22 5.49 -10.03 -13.97
N GLY A 23 6.05 -11.02 -13.27
CA GLY A 23 5.97 -11.14 -11.83
C GLY A 23 6.64 -9.97 -11.09
N PHE A 24 7.83 -9.55 -11.52
CA PHE A 24 8.53 -8.40 -10.96
C PHE A 24 7.75 -7.09 -11.18
N PHE A 25 7.19 -6.90 -12.37
CA PHE A 25 6.40 -5.72 -12.68
C PHE A 25 5.13 -5.64 -11.83
N LEU A 26 4.41 -6.76 -11.69
CA LEU A 26 3.23 -6.85 -10.82
C LEU A 26 3.58 -6.61 -9.35
N TRP A 27 4.67 -7.20 -8.87
CA TRP A 27 5.13 -6.98 -7.49
C TRP A 27 5.51 -5.52 -7.24
N LYS A 28 6.21 -4.89 -8.19
CA LYS A 28 6.58 -3.48 -8.09
C LYS A 28 5.36 -2.58 -8.09
N LEU A 29 4.40 -2.81 -8.99
CA LEU A 29 3.12 -2.07 -9.00
C LEU A 29 2.41 -2.20 -7.66
N PHE A 30 2.28 -3.42 -7.12
CA PHE A 30 1.60 -3.63 -5.84
C PHE A 30 2.29 -2.87 -4.71
N LYS A 31 3.62 -2.97 -4.61
CA LYS A 31 4.45 -2.28 -3.60
C LYS A 31 4.42 -0.75 -3.74
N ASP A 32 4.26 -0.23 -4.95
CA ASP A 32 4.30 1.21 -5.20
C ASP A 32 2.91 1.87 -5.01
N ASN A 33 1.84 1.09 -4.81
CA ASN A 33 0.47 1.60 -4.67
C ASN A 33 -0.20 1.22 -3.34
N THR A 34 0.44 0.41 -2.50
CA THR A 34 -0.13 -0.09 -1.25
C THR A 34 0.90 -0.05 -0.12
N VAL A 35 0.42 -0.10 1.13
CA VAL A 35 1.25 -0.15 2.32
C VAL A 35 1.19 -1.55 2.91
N SER A 36 2.36 -2.16 3.12
CA SER A 36 2.45 -3.49 3.75
C SER A 36 2.30 -3.45 5.26
N GLU A 37 1.86 -4.55 5.87
CA GLU A 37 1.84 -4.71 7.33
C GLU A 37 3.22 -4.41 7.94
N ALA A 38 4.30 -4.85 7.30
CA ALA A 38 5.66 -4.61 7.78
C ALA A 38 6.02 -3.12 7.76
N THR A 39 5.68 -2.41 6.69
CA THR A 39 5.87 -0.94 6.59
C THR A 39 5.03 -0.23 7.64
N TYR A 40 3.74 -0.57 7.74
CA TYR A 40 2.85 -0.02 8.74
C TYR A 40 3.41 -0.25 10.14
N ALA A 41 3.85 -1.46 10.46
CA ALA A 41 4.41 -1.82 11.76
C ALA A 41 5.73 -1.10 12.08
N ALA A 42 6.57 -0.84 11.08
CA ALA A 42 7.84 -0.12 11.25
C ALA A 42 7.62 1.34 11.65
N ILE A 43 6.63 2.01 11.06
CA ILE A 43 6.26 3.40 11.37
C ILE A 43 5.70 3.50 12.79
N LYS A 44 6.19 4.45 13.59
CA LYS A 44 5.81 4.66 14.99
C LYS A 44 5.27 6.06 15.24
N VAL A 45 4.33 6.14 16.19
CA VAL A 45 3.91 7.43 16.76
C VAL A 45 5.13 8.15 17.32
N GLY A 46 5.26 9.43 17.00
CA GLY A 46 6.41 10.28 17.30
C GLY A 46 7.41 10.40 16.15
N ASP A 47 7.35 9.53 15.13
CA ASP A 47 8.17 9.70 13.93
C ASP A 47 7.83 11.02 13.23
N THR A 48 8.85 11.69 12.69
CA THR A 48 8.67 12.94 11.94
C THR A 48 7.86 12.69 10.67
N THR A 49 7.03 13.64 10.26
CA THR A 49 6.23 13.55 9.02
C THR A 49 7.08 13.09 7.83
N ASP A 50 8.25 13.69 7.60
CA ASP A 50 9.13 13.33 6.48
C ASP A 50 9.62 11.88 6.52
N ALA A 51 9.94 11.36 7.71
CA ALA A 51 10.40 9.98 7.86
C ALA A 51 9.27 8.97 7.63
N VAL A 52 8.03 9.35 7.92
CA VAL A 52 6.85 8.53 7.65
C VAL A 52 6.53 8.57 6.16
N THR A 53 6.38 9.76 5.57
CA THR A 53 6.01 9.91 4.16
C THR A 53 7.04 9.31 3.21
N ALA A 54 8.33 9.31 3.56
CA ALA A 54 9.39 8.63 2.80
C ALA A 54 9.22 7.11 2.69
N GLN A 55 8.41 6.50 3.56
CA GLN A 55 8.12 5.06 3.55
C GLN A 55 6.78 4.72 2.89
N LEU A 56 5.96 5.73 2.59
CA LEU A 56 4.63 5.58 2.04
C LEU A 56 4.64 5.76 0.51
N PRO A 57 3.70 5.14 -0.21
CA PRO A 57 3.57 5.35 -1.65
C PRO A 57 3.13 6.80 -1.93
N GLU A 58 3.92 7.51 -2.73
CA GLU A 58 3.69 8.93 -3.04
C GLU A 58 2.45 9.11 -3.92
N GLY A 59 1.54 10.00 -3.52
CA GLY A 59 0.34 10.36 -4.29
C GLY A 59 -0.74 9.28 -4.31
N MET A 60 -0.67 8.32 -3.39
CA MET A 60 -1.60 7.19 -3.26
C MET A 60 -2.44 7.28 -1.98
N GLU A 61 -2.46 8.45 -1.35
CA GLU A 61 -3.35 8.78 -0.25
C GLU A 61 -4.81 8.86 -0.72
N PHE A 62 -5.69 8.31 0.10
CA PHE A 62 -7.14 8.38 -0.07
C PHE A 62 -7.71 9.42 0.89
N THR A 63 -8.65 10.21 0.39
CA THR A 63 -9.41 11.13 1.22
C THR A 63 -10.36 10.37 2.13
N GLU A 64 -10.74 11.00 3.24
CA GLU A 64 -11.69 10.43 4.20
C GLU A 64 -13.01 10.02 3.54
N ASN A 65 -13.49 10.80 2.56
CA ASN A 65 -14.72 10.50 1.83
C ASN A 65 -14.56 9.27 0.90
N GLU A 66 -13.38 9.04 0.34
CA GLU A 66 -13.12 7.86 -0.50
C GLU A 66 -13.05 6.57 0.33
N VAL A 67 -12.62 6.68 1.59
CA VAL A 67 -12.50 5.52 2.49
C VAL A 67 -13.83 5.18 3.16
N TYR A 68 -14.54 6.17 3.68
CA TYR A 68 -15.74 5.94 4.50
C TYR A 68 -17.05 6.13 3.73
N GLY A 69 -17.01 6.81 2.58
CA GLY A 69 -18.21 7.30 1.88
C GLY A 69 -18.68 8.65 2.43
N ALA A 70 -19.22 9.50 1.55
CA ALA A 70 -19.57 10.89 1.87
C ALA A 70 -20.68 11.03 2.95
N ASP A 71 -21.53 10.01 3.11
CA ASP A 71 -22.68 10.03 4.01
C ASP A 71 -22.42 9.27 5.33
N ASN A 72 -21.21 8.74 5.54
CA ASN A 72 -20.91 7.89 6.69
C ASN A 72 -20.59 8.70 7.95
N THR A 73 -21.42 8.51 8.98
CA THR A 73 -21.32 9.20 10.26
C THR A 73 -20.56 8.40 11.33
N GLU A 74 -20.22 7.13 11.08
CA GLU A 74 -19.54 6.23 12.03
C GLU A 74 -18.00 6.28 11.89
N ARG A 75 -17.46 7.25 11.16
CA ARG A 75 -16.02 7.43 10.97
C ARG A 75 -15.29 7.76 12.26
N GLU A 76 -14.09 7.21 12.40
CA GLU A 76 -13.23 7.48 13.55
C GLU A 76 -12.73 8.94 13.49
N PRO A 77 -12.90 9.72 14.56
CA PRO A 77 -12.60 11.15 14.52
C PRO A 77 -11.08 11.40 14.51
N SER A 78 -10.64 12.33 13.66
CA SER A 78 -9.25 12.80 13.66
C SER A 78 -8.87 13.44 15.00
N PRO A 79 -7.65 13.20 15.51
CA PRO A 79 -7.12 13.92 16.65
C PRO A 79 -7.15 15.44 16.43
N LYS A 80 -7.31 16.20 17.52
CA LYS A 80 -7.44 17.66 17.44
C LYS A 80 -6.22 18.29 16.78
N GLY A 81 -6.44 19.03 15.70
CA GLY A 81 -5.37 19.72 14.96
C GLY A 81 -4.56 18.81 14.04
N ALA A 82 -4.89 17.52 13.96
CA ALA A 82 -4.20 16.59 13.09
C ALA A 82 -4.82 16.53 11.70
N THR A 83 -3.98 16.28 10.71
CA THR A 83 -4.38 15.90 9.34
C THR A 83 -4.10 14.41 9.16
N CYS A 84 -5.09 13.66 8.68
CA CYS A 84 -4.99 12.21 8.53
C CYS A 84 -5.02 11.80 7.07
N ASP A 85 -4.02 11.03 6.67
CA ASP A 85 -3.91 10.40 5.36
C ASP A 85 -4.23 8.91 5.47
N HIS A 86 -4.85 8.35 4.44
CA HIS A 86 -5.24 6.95 4.39
C HIS A 86 -4.57 6.25 3.22
N TYR A 87 -4.08 5.04 3.43
CA TYR A 87 -3.42 4.26 2.39
C TYR A 87 -3.99 2.86 2.34
N LEU A 88 -4.16 2.33 1.12
CA LEU A 88 -4.64 0.98 0.92
C LEU A 88 -3.63 -0.03 1.48
N SER A 89 -4.09 -0.99 2.27
CA SER A 89 -3.24 -2.09 2.74
C SER A 89 -2.91 -3.05 1.60
N SER A 90 -1.69 -3.58 1.59
CA SER A 90 -1.32 -4.68 0.70
C SER A 90 -1.90 -6.02 1.19
N ASP A 91 -2.37 -6.08 2.43
CA ASP A 91 -2.99 -7.27 2.99
C ASP A 91 -4.38 -7.46 2.39
N VAL A 92 -4.77 -8.72 2.22
CA VAL A 92 -6.07 -9.06 1.62
C VAL A 92 -7.21 -8.54 2.49
N SER A 93 -8.01 -7.63 1.90
CA SER A 93 -9.36 -7.30 2.34
C SER A 93 -10.11 -8.57 2.71
N ASN A 94 -10.67 -8.63 3.91
CA ASN A 94 -11.50 -9.75 4.34
C ASN A 94 -12.95 -9.53 3.89
N GLU A 95 -13.85 -10.47 4.20
CA GLU A 95 -15.28 -10.35 3.87
C GLU A 95 -15.96 -9.09 4.47
N SER A 96 -15.27 -8.37 5.37
CA SER A 96 -15.80 -7.20 6.07
C SER A 96 -15.52 -5.87 5.37
N GLY A 97 -14.70 -5.82 4.31
CA GLY A 97 -14.45 -4.59 3.53
C GLY A 97 -12.98 -4.38 3.17
N THR A 98 -12.66 -3.20 2.63
CA THR A 98 -11.30 -2.85 2.21
C THR A 98 -10.47 -2.33 3.38
N LEU A 99 -9.28 -2.90 3.61
CA LEU A 99 -8.42 -2.49 4.71
C LEU A 99 -7.55 -1.28 4.31
N TYR A 100 -7.62 -0.21 5.11
CA TYR A 100 -6.76 0.96 4.98
C TYR A 100 -5.94 1.17 6.25
N TYR A 101 -4.74 1.72 6.09
CA TYR A 101 -3.94 2.25 7.18
C TYR A 101 -4.08 3.77 7.22
N ARG A 102 -4.48 4.31 8.38
CA ARG A 102 -4.58 5.74 8.65
C ARG A 102 -3.33 6.22 9.38
N PHE A 103 -2.79 7.35 8.95
CA PHE A 103 -1.69 8.06 9.62
C PHE A 103 -2.11 9.51 9.86
N CYS A 104 -2.13 9.93 11.13
CA CYS A 104 -2.53 11.28 11.52
C CYS A 104 -1.33 12.08 12.02
N PHE A 105 -1.08 13.23 11.41
CA PHE A 105 0.07 14.08 11.69
C PHE A 105 -0.37 15.37 12.36
N SER A 106 0.39 15.80 13.38
CA SER A 106 0.30 17.14 13.98
C SER A 106 1.69 17.61 14.36
N ASP A 107 1.94 18.91 14.24
CA ASP A 107 3.18 19.54 14.66
C ASP A 107 4.46 18.87 14.07
N GLY A 108 4.35 18.36 12.85
CA GLY A 108 5.46 17.72 12.12
C GLY A 108 5.78 16.29 12.57
N ALA A 109 4.91 15.64 13.34
CA ALA A 109 5.08 14.27 13.78
C ALA A 109 3.80 13.45 13.63
N LEU A 110 3.96 12.13 13.51
CA LEU A 110 2.86 11.17 13.57
C LEU A 110 2.33 11.11 15.00
N VAL A 111 1.09 11.55 15.21
CA VAL A 111 0.45 11.53 16.54
C VAL A 111 -0.42 10.31 16.75
N GLU A 112 -0.91 9.71 15.67
CA GLU A 112 -1.74 8.52 15.73
C GLU A 112 -1.63 7.72 14.43
N LYS A 113 -1.81 6.40 14.53
CA LYS A 113 -2.06 5.55 13.38
C LYS A 113 -3.08 4.47 13.74
N SER A 114 -3.87 4.04 12.78
CA SER A 114 -4.85 2.97 12.97
C SER A 114 -5.05 2.16 11.71
N SER A 115 -5.55 0.92 11.87
CA SER A 115 -6.05 0.09 10.79
C SER A 115 -7.57 0.20 10.78
N ILE A 116 -8.13 0.57 9.64
CA ILE A 116 -9.57 0.82 9.49
C ILE A 116 -10.11 -0.01 8.33
N VAL A 117 -11.37 -0.42 8.43
CA VAL A 117 -12.08 -1.05 7.34
C VAL A 117 -12.96 0.02 6.69
N GLY A 118 -12.68 0.32 5.42
CA GLY A 118 -13.47 1.23 4.61
C GLY A 118 -14.78 0.61 4.15
N ALA A 119 -15.71 1.47 3.74
CA ALA A 119 -17.04 1.10 3.26
C ALA A 119 -17.04 0.60 1.81
#